data_AF-A0A2K8YT78-F1
#
_entry.id   AF-A0A2K8YT78-F1
#
_cell.length_a   1.000
_cell.length_b   1.000
_cell.length_c   1.000
_cell.angle_alpha   90.00
_cell.angle_beta   90.00
_cell.angle_gamma   90.00
#
_symmetry.space_group_name_H-M   'P 1'
#
loop_
_entity.id
_entity.type
_entity.pdbx_description
1 polymer ?
#
loop_
_entity_poly.entity_id
_entity_poly.type
_entity_poly.pdbx_seq_one_letter_code
_entity_poly.pdbx_strand_id
1 'polypeptide(L)'
;MSLQSSIVPAKNQKNQGSLYDLHAPKLWGLILRAHLSQPQSEAVLIKAFVNVLKQVDEKEMTERDFFAALIRSALHEGLPLTCLHAIFSEQRRG
;
A
#
# COMPACT_ATOMS: atom_id res chain seq x y z
N MET A 1 10.35 23.62 3.36
CA MET A 1 9.31 23.10 2.45
C MET A 1 8.40 22.21 3.28
N SER A 2 7.18 22.66 3.56
CA SER A 2 6.22 21.90 4.38
C SER A 2 5.60 20.80 3.53
N LEU A 3 5.81 19.53 3.90
CA LEU A 3 5.08 18.40 3.33
C LEU A 3 3.62 18.56 3.77
N GLN A 4 2.79 19.16 2.91
CA GLN A 4 1.34 19.12 3.11
C GLN A 4 0.92 17.66 2.93
N SER A 5 0.78 16.97 4.07
CA SER A 5 0.17 15.65 4.11
C SER A 5 -1.29 15.83 3.70
N SER A 6 -1.60 15.52 2.44
CA SER A 6 -2.97 15.60 1.93
C SER A 6 -3.82 14.56 2.67
N ILE A 7 -4.82 15.06 3.39
CA ILE A 7 -5.83 14.22 4.04
C ILE A 7 -6.67 13.59 2.93
N VAL A 8 -6.78 12.27 2.94
CA VAL A 8 -7.69 11.48 2.12
C VAL A 8 -9.08 11.59 2.75
N PRO A 9 -10.05 12.21 2.05
CA PRO A 9 -11.41 12.33 2.54
C PRO A 9 -12.19 11.03 2.33
N ALA A 10 -12.98 10.66 3.33
CA ALA A 10 -13.71 9.38 3.46
C ALA A 10 -14.87 9.13 2.46
N LYS A 11 -15.12 10.01 1.48
CA LYS A 11 -16.34 9.94 0.63
C LYS A 11 -16.15 10.19 -0.88
N ASN A 12 -14.94 10.10 -1.42
CA ASN A 12 -14.70 10.49 -2.82
C ASN A 12 -14.16 9.33 -3.69
N GLN A 13 -15.02 8.75 -4.54
CA GLN A 13 -14.63 7.71 -5.51
C GLN A 13 -13.49 8.19 -6.45
N LYS A 14 -13.45 9.50 -6.77
CA LYS A 14 -12.33 10.09 -7.55
C LYS A 14 -11.00 10.01 -6.81
N ASN A 15 -11.01 10.05 -5.47
CA ASN A 15 -9.81 9.91 -4.67
C ASN A 15 -9.41 8.44 -4.48
N GLN A 16 -10.36 7.50 -4.55
CA GLN A 16 -10.02 6.07 -4.50
C GLN A 16 -9.29 5.61 -5.76
N GLY A 17 -9.73 6.05 -6.94
CA GLY A 17 -9.02 5.78 -8.20
C GLY A 17 -7.59 6.33 -8.20
N SER A 18 -7.41 7.57 -7.76
CA SER A 18 -6.07 8.17 -7.68
C SER A 18 -5.15 7.47 -6.67
N LEU A 19 -5.68 6.97 -5.55
CA LEU A 19 -4.91 6.19 -4.58
C LEU A 19 -4.47 4.84 -5.12
N TYR A 20 -5.36 4.16 -5.86
CA TYR A 20 -5.01 2.92 -6.54
C TYR A 20 -3.88 3.16 -7.54
N ASP A 21 -4.04 4.14 -8.43
CA ASP A 21 -3.04 4.46 -9.46
C ASP A 21 -1.69 4.85 -8.84
N LEU A 22 -1.70 5.56 -7.71
CA LEU A 22 -0.49 6.03 -7.03
C LEU A 22 0.25 4.93 -6.25
N HIS A 23 -0.47 4.02 -5.61
CA HIS A 23 0.12 3.05 -4.67
C HIS A 23 0.17 1.62 -5.20
N ALA A 24 -0.68 1.24 -6.15
CA ALA A 24 -0.71 -0.12 -6.68
C ALA A 24 0.61 -0.52 -7.35
N PRO A 25 1.25 0.32 -8.19
CA PRO A 25 2.55 -0.03 -8.76
C PRO A 25 3.64 -0.23 -7.69
N LYS A 26 3.62 0.60 -6.63
CA LYS A 26 4.57 0.52 -5.52
C LYS A 26 4.40 -0.78 -4.75
N LEU A 27 3.17 -1.11 -4.35
CA LEU A 27 2.89 -2.34 -3.63
C LEU A 27 3.14 -3.57 -4.51
N TRP A 28 2.78 -3.52 -5.79
CA TRP A 28 3.04 -4.60 -6.74
C TRP A 28 4.53 -4.91 -6.86
N GLY A 29 5.38 -3.88 -6.98
CA GLY A 29 6.82 -4.06 -6.98
C GLY A 29 7.37 -4.78 -5.74
N LEU A 30 6.73 -4.62 -4.58
CA LEU A 30 7.11 -5.33 -3.35
C LEU A 30 6.62 -6.78 -3.36
N ILE A 31 5.38 -7.00 -3.79
CA ILE A 31 4.79 -8.33 -3.90
C ILE A 31 5.59 -9.20 -4.87
N LEU A 32 6.06 -8.64 -6.00
CA LEU A 32 6.87 -9.38 -6.96
C LEU A 32 8.22 -9.88 -6.38
N ARG A 33 8.74 -9.20 -5.35
CA ARG A 33 9.96 -9.64 -4.63
C ARG A 33 9.69 -10.77 -3.63
N ALA A 34 8.43 -11.16 -3.41
CA ALA A 34 8.04 -12.19 -2.45
C ALA A 34 8.13 -13.62 -2.99
N HIS A 35 8.43 -13.80 -4.28
CA HIS A 35 8.45 -15.11 -4.94
C HIS A 35 7.16 -15.92 -4.75
N LEU A 36 6.03 -15.23 -4.58
CA LEU A 36 4.70 -15.84 -4.57
C LEU A 36 4.31 -16.24 -5.99
N SER A 37 3.44 -17.24 -6.12
CA SER A 37 2.79 -17.49 -7.41
C SER A 37 1.99 -16.25 -7.85
N GLN A 38 1.74 -16.12 -9.15
CA GLN A 38 0.96 -15.00 -9.67
C GLN A 38 -0.43 -14.88 -9.00
N PRO A 39 -1.23 -15.97 -8.83
CA PRO A 39 -2.53 -15.87 -8.15
C PRO A 39 -2.43 -15.40 -6.70
N GLN A 40 -1.39 -15.83 -5.98
CA GLN A 40 -1.14 -15.38 -4.60
C GLN A 40 -0.74 -13.91 -4.56
N SER A 41 0.09 -13.47 -5.50
CA SER A 41 0.52 -12.08 -5.63
C SER A 41 -0.68 -11.15 -5.86
N GLU A 42 -1.52 -11.51 -6.83
CA GLU A 42 -2.75 -10.76 -7.14
C GLU A 42 -3.71 -10.75 -5.94
N ALA A 43 -3.87 -11.89 -5.25
CA ALA A 43 -4.70 -11.97 -4.06
C ALA A 43 -4.22 -11.04 -2.94
N VAL A 44 -2.91 -10.99 -2.67
CA VAL A 44 -2.34 -10.06 -1.68
C VAL A 44 -2.60 -8.61 -2.06
N LEU A 45 -2.39 -8.24 -3.33
CA LEU A 45 -2.63 -6.87 -3.81
C LEU A 45 -4.10 -6.46 -3.63
N ILE A 46 -5.01 -7.27 -4.16
CA ILE A 46 -6.45 -6.97 -4.17
C ILE A 46 -6.98 -6.88 -2.74
N LYS A 47 -6.67 -7.87 -1.89
CA LYS A 47 -7.16 -7.89 -0.51
C LYS A 47 -6.60 -6.75 0.33
N ALA A 48 -5.31 -6.40 0.15
CA ALA A 48 -4.71 -5.26 0.83
C ALA A 48 -5.43 -3.95 0.49
N PHE A 49 -5.71 -3.70 -0.79
CA PHE A 49 -6.45 -2.51 -1.22
C PHE A 49 -7.88 -2.51 -0.70
N VAL A 50 -8.61 -3.61 -0.84
CA VAL A 50 -10.00 -3.71 -0.37
C VAL A 50 -10.10 -3.45 1.14
N ASN A 51 -9.19 -4.00 1.94
CA ASN A 51 -9.21 -3.81 3.39
C ASN A 51 -8.90 -2.37 3.81
N VAL A 52 -8.01 -1.69 3.10
CA VAL A 52 -7.59 -0.33 3.45
C VAL A 52 -8.59 0.70 2.93
N LEU A 53 -9.16 0.50 1.75
CA LEU A 53 -10.23 1.37 1.22
C LEU A 53 -11.45 1.37 2.15
N LYS A 54 -11.84 0.23 2.71
CA LYS A 54 -12.89 0.16 3.75
C LYS A 54 -12.56 1.01 4.98
N GLN A 55 -11.29 1.05 5.40
CA GLN A 55 -10.85 1.86 6.54
C GLN A 55 -10.80 3.36 6.22
N VAL A 56 -10.48 3.73 4.99
CA VAL A 56 -10.55 5.13 4.52
C VAL A 56 -11.99 5.63 4.53
N ASP A 57 -12.94 4.80 4.14
CA ASP A 57 -14.36 5.17 4.16
C ASP A 57 -14.88 5.39 5.60
N GLU A 58 -14.19 4.82 6.60
CA GLU A 58 -14.52 4.97 8.02
C GLU A 58 -13.73 6.09 8.73
N LYS A 59 -12.57 6.52 8.20
CA LYS A 59 -11.64 7.43 8.88
C LYS A 59 -10.93 8.37 7.91
N GLU A 60 -10.78 9.64 8.29
CA GLU A 60 -9.85 10.54 7.62
C GLU A 60 -8.41 10.04 7.82
N MET A 61 -7.70 9.80 6.72
CA MET A 61 -6.37 9.20 6.70
C MET A 61 -5.47 10.04 5.81
N THR A 62 -4.19 10.24 6.15
CA THR A 62 -3.28 10.89 5.20
C THR A 62 -2.80 9.90 4.13
N GLU A 63 -2.28 10.37 2.99
CA GLU A 63 -1.67 9.49 1.97
C GLU A 63 -0.56 8.60 2.57
N ARG A 64 0.24 9.15 3.49
CA ARG A 64 1.29 8.40 4.18
C ARG A 64 0.70 7.28 5.04
N ASP A 65 -0.35 7.58 5.79
CA ASP A 65 -1.03 6.61 6.64
C ASP A 65 -1.72 5.53 5.81
N PHE A 66 -2.27 5.91 4.65
CA PHE A 66 -2.86 5.00 3.67
C PHE A 66 -1.81 3.99 3.19
N PHE A 67 -0.66 4.45 2.73
CA PHE A 67 0.39 3.53 2.27
C PHE A 67 0.92 2.64 3.40
N ALA A 68 1.08 3.18 4.62
CA ALA A 68 1.46 2.39 5.77
C ALA A 68 0.39 1.34 6.16
N ALA A 69 -0.90 1.67 6.03
CA ALA A 69 -1.99 0.71 6.21
C ALA A 69 -2.00 -0.35 5.11
N LEU A 70 -1.69 0.03 3.87
CA LEU A 70 -1.56 -0.86 2.72
C LEU A 70 -0.47 -1.91 2.92
N ILE A 71 0.72 -1.49 3.36
CA ILE A 71 1.81 -2.41 3.69
C ILE A 71 1.42 -3.34 4.84
N ARG A 72 0.83 -2.82 5.92
CA ARG A 72 0.37 -3.64 7.05
C ARG A 72 -0.67 -4.68 6.61
N SER A 73 -1.63 -4.28 5.77
CA SER A 73 -2.61 -5.20 5.24
C SER A 73 -1.97 -6.26 4.35
N ALA A 74 -1.03 -5.90 3.48
CA ALA A 74 -0.34 -6.85 2.61
C ALA A 74 0.45 -7.89 3.42
N LEU A 75 1.13 -7.49 4.49
CA LEU A 75 1.80 -8.43 5.42
C LEU A 75 0.80 -9.41 6.03
N HIS A 76 -0.38 -8.93 6.42
CA HIS A 76 -1.43 -9.75 7.01
C HIS A 76 -2.07 -10.73 6.01
N GLU A 77 -2.01 -10.42 4.71
CA GLU A 77 -2.49 -11.27 3.62
C GLU A 77 -1.44 -12.26 3.09
N GLY A 78 -0.21 -12.23 3.63
CA GLY A 78 0.84 -13.21 3.31
C GLY A 78 2.06 -12.64 2.60
N LEU A 79 2.21 -11.31 2.52
CA LEU A 79 3.47 -10.72 2.06
C LEU A 79 4.58 -10.99 3.10
N PRO A 80 5.71 -11.61 2.73
CA PRO A 80 6.82 -11.83 3.64
C PRO A 80 7.44 -10.51 4.13
N LEU A 81 7.75 -10.44 5.42
CA LEU A 81 8.39 -9.26 6.01
C LEU A 81 9.75 -8.95 5.37
N THR A 82 10.45 -9.98 4.89
CA THR A 82 11.75 -9.88 4.18
C THR A 82 11.67 -8.97 2.95
N CYS A 83 10.51 -8.85 2.30
CA CYS A 83 10.30 -7.95 1.17
C CYS A 83 10.40 -6.47 1.57
N LEU A 84 10.11 -6.11 2.83
CA LEU A 84 10.26 -4.74 3.32
C LEU A 84 11.73 -4.39 3.60
N HIS A 85 12.54 -5.37 4.02
CA HIS A 85 13.97 -5.16 4.22
C HIS A 85 14.70 -4.74 2.94
N ALA A 86 14.22 -5.17 1.77
CA ALA A 86 14.76 -4.75 0.48
C ALA A 86 14.60 -3.23 0.25
N ILE A 87 13.50 -2.64 0.71
CA ILE A 87 13.24 -1.19 0.61
C ILE A 87 14.18 -0.41 1.54
N PHE A 88 14.34 -0.88 2.78
CA PHE A 88 15.12 -0.17 3.80
C PHE A 88 16.64 -0.35 3.64
N SER A 89 17.09 -1.39 2.94
CA SER A 89 18.52 -1.64 2.70
C SER A 89 19.06 -0.91 1.46
N GLU A 90 18.25 -0.65 0.43
CA GLU A 90 18.63 0.16 -0.73
C GLU A 90 18.85 1.66 -0.37
N GLN A 91 18.24 2.15 0.72
CA GLN A 91 18.41 3.53 1.21
C GLN A 91 19.78 3.82 1.88
N ARG A 92 20.65 2.81 2.06
CA ARG A 92 22.02 2.99 2.64
C ARG A 92 23.15 2.97 1.60
N ARG A 93 22.84 2.97 0.31
CA ARG A 93 23.83 3.04 -0.78
C ARG A 93 23.70 4.32 -1.63
N GLY A 94 23.17 5.40 -1.04
CA GLY A 94 23.16 6.74 -1.62
C GLY A 94 24.24 7.61 -1.01
#